data_AF-A0AAV2IWA4-F1
#
_entry.id   AF-A0AAV2IWA4-F1
#
_cell.length_a   1.000
_cell.length_b   1.000
_cell.length_c   1.000
_cell.angle_alpha   90.00
_cell.angle_beta   90.00
_cell.angle_gamma   90.00
#
_symmetry.space_group_name_H-M   'P 1'
#
loop_
_entity.id
_entity.type
_entity.pdbx_description
1 polymer ?
#
loop_
_entity_poly.entity_id
_entity_poly.type
_entity_poly.pdbx_seq_one_letter_code
_entity_poly.pdbx_strand_id
1 'polypeptide(L)'
;MLHRTHTVRRPAAEVHRLVSVCLLCACGGVRLFGVRAGSNMKRSKKDDGAADGENGSTKKAKPSKEPEAPILYEDPPDKLSSKDGKEANLKITSWNVDGLRAWVKKKGLDWVSEEAPDVLCLQETKCAEKDLPKDITSLDEYPHKYWATAEDNAGYSGVAMLCKTEPIKVTYGIGKEEHDKEGRVITAEFPDYFLVTAYVPNAGKGLVRLDYRKTWDEDFQAYLSGLDQQKPLVLCGDLNVAHQEIDLKNPKGNKKNAGFTPQEREGFDKLLAAGFFDSFRTLYPDQQYAYTFWTYMMGARGKNVGWRLDYFVLSSALLLKLCDSKIRGKAMGSDHCPITLHLAL
;
A
#
# COMPACT_ATOMS: atom_id res chain seq x y z
N MET A 1 17.97 29.40 -62.19
CA MET A 1 17.22 28.20 -62.60
C MET A 1 17.01 27.32 -61.39
N LEU A 2 15.75 27.19 -60.97
CA LEU A 2 15.28 26.32 -59.89
C LEU A 2 15.48 24.85 -60.25
N HIS A 3 15.82 23.98 -59.28
CA HIS A 3 15.41 22.57 -59.22
C HIS A 3 15.17 22.24 -57.73
N ARG A 4 13.95 22.45 -57.23
CA ARG A 4 12.86 21.48 -57.04
C ARG A 4 13.15 20.35 -56.03
N THR A 5 12.48 20.51 -54.90
CA THR A 5 12.15 19.56 -53.85
C THR A 5 11.28 18.41 -54.37
N HIS A 6 11.48 17.20 -53.84
CA HIS A 6 10.43 16.18 -53.80
C HIS A 6 10.46 15.45 -52.45
N THR A 7 9.53 15.85 -51.60
CA THR A 7 8.99 15.10 -50.46
C THR A 7 8.14 13.95 -50.98
N VAL A 8 8.39 12.74 -50.50
CA VAL A 8 7.50 11.59 -50.68
C VAL A 8 6.89 11.25 -49.34
N ARG A 9 5.60 11.60 -49.19
CA ARG A 9 4.70 11.04 -48.18
C ARG A 9 4.31 9.63 -48.60
N ARG A 10 4.30 8.67 -47.67
CA ARG A 10 3.51 7.43 -47.78
C ARG A 10 2.60 7.27 -46.55
N PRO A 11 1.39 6.72 -46.73
CA PRO A 11 0.32 6.78 -45.74
C PRO A 11 0.39 5.66 -44.71
N ALA A 12 -0.19 5.95 -43.55
CA ALA A 12 -0.49 5.01 -42.48
C ALA A 12 -1.66 4.09 -42.86
N ALA A 13 -1.53 2.79 -42.57
CA ALA A 13 -2.66 1.88 -42.42
C ALA A 13 -2.24 0.66 -41.56
N GLU A 14 -3.08 0.40 -40.56
CA GLU A 14 -3.37 -0.90 -39.90
C GLU A 14 -2.23 -1.70 -39.25
N VAL A 15 -2.11 -1.53 -37.92
CA VAL A 15 -1.66 -2.62 -37.03
C VAL A 15 -2.70 -2.77 -35.92
N HIS A 16 -3.69 -3.63 -36.15
CA HIS A 16 -4.59 -4.14 -35.10
C HIS A 16 -4.51 -5.66 -35.10
N ARG A 17 -4.51 -6.23 -33.88
CA ARG A 17 -4.53 -7.65 -33.49
C ARG A 17 -3.17 -8.33 -33.37
N LEU A 18 -2.63 -8.34 -32.15
CA LEU A 18 -1.95 -9.50 -31.56
C LEU A 18 -1.58 -9.20 -30.10
N VAL A 19 -2.51 -9.35 -29.14
CA VAL A 19 -2.27 -9.93 -27.81
C VAL A 19 -3.61 -10.35 -27.20
N SER A 20 -4.03 -11.59 -27.42
CA SER A 20 -5.00 -12.31 -26.58
C SER A 20 -4.94 -13.76 -26.99
N VAL A 21 -4.07 -14.54 -26.35
CA VAL A 21 -4.23 -15.95 -25.97
C VAL A 21 -3.01 -16.29 -25.10
N CYS A 22 -3.21 -16.44 -23.80
CA CYS A 22 -2.48 -17.40 -22.96
C CYS A 22 -3.09 -17.41 -21.55
N LEU A 23 -4.31 -17.93 -21.43
CA LEU A 23 -4.83 -18.42 -20.16
C LEU A 23 -5.73 -19.61 -20.50
N LEU A 24 -5.20 -20.83 -20.33
CA LEU A 24 -5.93 -22.09 -20.11
C LEU A 24 -4.93 -23.25 -20.18
N CYS A 25 -4.48 -23.73 -19.02
CA CYS A 25 -4.19 -25.15 -18.81
C CYS A 25 -3.97 -25.42 -17.32
N ALA A 26 -5.04 -25.80 -16.61
CA ALA A 26 -5.01 -26.69 -15.45
C ALA A 26 -6.46 -27.04 -15.05
N CYS A 27 -7.08 -27.94 -15.81
CA CYS A 27 -8.25 -28.70 -15.34
C CYS A 27 -7.74 -29.95 -14.62
N GLY A 28 -7.97 -30.03 -13.32
CA GLY A 28 -7.87 -31.25 -12.53
C GLY A 28 -9.20 -31.44 -11.80
N GLY A 29 -9.99 -32.41 -12.26
CA GLY A 29 -11.38 -32.59 -11.86
C GLY A 29 -11.58 -33.18 -10.46
N VAL A 30 -12.74 -32.90 -9.88
CA VAL A 30 -13.36 -33.74 -8.84
C VAL A 30 -14.87 -33.83 -9.11
N ARG A 31 -15.36 -35.05 -8.89
CA ARG A 31 -16.62 -35.67 -9.30
C ARG A 31 -17.89 -34.98 -8.74
N LEU A 32 -18.92 -34.86 -9.58
CA LEU A 32 -20.31 -34.72 -9.16
C LEU A 32 -20.85 -36.06 -8.63
N PHE A 33 -21.38 -36.06 -7.42
CA PHE A 33 -22.37 -37.06 -6.97
C PHE A 33 -23.76 -36.44 -7.07
N GLY A 34 -24.62 -37.04 -7.89
CA GLY A 34 -26.06 -36.80 -7.85
C GLY A 34 -26.75 -37.85 -6.99
N VAL A 35 -27.73 -37.44 -6.17
CA VAL A 35 -28.85 -38.30 -5.77
C VAL A 35 -30.13 -37.47 -5.64
N ARG A 36 -31.21 -38.13 -6.07
CA ARG A 36 -32.60 -37.77 -6.36
C ARG A 36 -33.42 -37.07 -5.27
N ALA A 37 -34.44 -36.36 -5.77
CA ALA A 37 -35.66 -35.97 -5.08
C ALA A 37 -36.69 -37.13 -5.00
N GLY A 38 -37.52 -37.11 -3.95
CA GLY A 38 -38.74 -37.89 -3.75
C GLY A 38 -39.30 -37.60 -2.34
N SER A 39 -40.33 -36.78 -2.20
CA SER A 39 -41.78 -37.07 -2.29
C SER A 39 -42.43 -37.36 -0.92
N ASN A 40 -43.45 -36.55 -0.62
CA ASN A 40 -44.41 -36.60 0.50
C ASN A 40 -44.90 -38.00 0.90
N MET A 41 -45.08 -38.24 2.21
CA MET A 41 -46.22 -39.03 2.70
C MET A 41 -46.67 -38.63 4.12
N LYS A 42 -47.91 -39.04 4.42
CA LYS A 42 -48.93 -38.45 5.28
C LYS A 42 -48.81 -38.72 6.79
N ARG A 43 -49.54 -37.88 7.53
CA ARG A 43 -50.05 -37.99 8.91
C ARG A 43 -50.60 -39.37 9.29
N SER A 44 -50.42 -39.73 10.57
CA SER A 44 -51.39 -40.49 11.38
C SER A 44 -51.33 -40.05 12.85
N LYS A 45 -52.51 -39.83 13.44
CA LYS A 45 -52.79 -39.51 14.86
C LYS A 45 -53.19 -40.79 15.63
N LYS A 46 -52.83 -40.86 16.91
CA LYS A 46 -53.57 -41.39 18.11
C LYS A 46 -52.61 -41.28 19.33
N ASP A 47 -52.90 -40.46 20.35
CA ASP A 47 -53.68 -40.71 21.59
C ASP A 47 -53.13 -41.93 22.37
N ASP A 48 -52.81 -41.95 23.67
CA ASP A 48 -52.94 -41.07 24.85
C ASP A 48 -51.93 -41.56 25.91
N GLY A 49 -51.55 -40.74 26.90
CA GLY A 49 -50.90 -41.24 28.12
C GLY A 49 -50.09 -40.21 28.91
N ALA A 50 -50.62 -39.77 30.04
CA ALA A 50 -49.98 -38.87 31.00
C ALA A 50 -48.87 -39.56 31.80
N ALA A 51 -47.80 -38.83 32.12
CA ALA A 51 -47.27 -38.60 33.48
C ALA A 51 -45.78 -38.20 33.46
N ASP A 52 -45.50 -37.25 34.35
CA ASP A 52 -44.25 -36.97 35.06
C ASP A 52 -43.03 -36.43 34.32
N GLY A 53 -42.62 -35.26 34.80
CA GLY A 53 -41.54 -34.47 34.27
C GLY A 53 -40.17 -34.96 34.68
N GLU A 54 -39.19 -34.59 33.86
CA GLU A 54 -37.84 -34.36 34.30
C GLU A 54 -37.13 -33.35 33.39
N ASN A 55 -36.26 -32.59 34.01
CA ASN A 55 -35.81 -31.26 33.64
C ASN A 55 -34.71 -31.33 32.55
N GLY A 56 -35.10 -31.26 31.27
CA GLY A 56 -34.18 -31.23 30.14
C GLY A 56 -33.61 -29.84 29.85
N SER A 57 -32.58 -29.43 30.59
CA SER A 57 -31.84 -28.19 30.29
C SER A 57 -31.17 -28.25 28.90
N THR A 58 -31.74 -27.57 27.92
CA THR A 58 -31.07 -27.32 26.64
C THR A 58 -29.91 -26.37 26.88
N LYS A 59 -28.69 -26.90 27.03
CA LYS A 59 -27.44 -26.14 26.98
C LYS A 59 -27.37 -25.45 25.61
N LYS A 60 -27.57 -24.12 25.58
CA LYS A 60 -27.15 -23.28 24.45
C LYS A 60 -25.67 -23.58 24.19
N ALA A 61 -25.36 -24.05 22.99
CA ALA A 61 -23.99 -24.18 22.53
C ALA A 61 -23.31 -22.80 22.68
N LYS A 62 -22.21 -22.75 23.43
CA LYS A 62 -21.32 -21.59 23.45
C LYS A 62 -20.87 -21.33 22.01
N PRO A 63 -20.79 -20.07 21.55
CA PRO A 63 -20.09 -19.77 20.33
C PRO A 63 -18.68 -20.37 20.45
N SER A 64 -18.24 -21.08 19.41
CA SER A 64 -16.85 -21.50 19.27
C SER A 64 -15.97 -20.28 19.55
N LYS A 65 -15.06 -20.38 20.52
CA LYS A 65 -14.03 -19.36 20.75
C LYS A 65 -13.41 -19.05 19.38
N GLU A 66 -13.41 -17.78 19.00
CA GLU A 66 -12.54 -17.30 17.93
C GLU A 66 -11.12 -17.82 18.23
N PRO A 67 -10.38 -18.28 17.20
CA PRO A 67 -9.02 -18.74 17.40
C PRO A 67 -8.20 -17.66 18.10
N GLU A 68 -7.26 -18.08 18.96
CA GLU A 68 -6.32 -17.21 19.66
C GLU A 68 -5.81 -16.12 18.72
N ALA A 69 -5.75 -14.89 19.22
CA ALA A 69 -5.43 -13.70 18.44
C ALA A 69 -4.22 -13.96 17.52
N PRO A 70 -4.26 -13.57 16.23
CA PRO A 70 -3.13 -13.80 15.36
C PRO A 70 -1.91 -13.06 15.94
N ILE A 71 -0.81 -13.80 16.01
CA ILE A 71 0.54 -13.28 16.19
C ILE A 71 0.71 -12.11 15.21
N LEU A 72 1.37 -11.03 15.64
CA LEU A 72 1.83 -9.98 14.72
C LEU A 72 2.44 -10.67 13.49
N TYR A 73 2.04 -10.24 12.29
CA TYR A 73 2.58 -10.82 11.06
C TYR A 73 4.11 -10.87 11.16
N GLU A 74 4.66 -12.07 11.03
CA GLU A 74 6.09 -12.30 11.00
C GLU A 74 6.55 -12.28 9.56
N ASP A 75 7.33 -11.26 9.23
CA ASP A 75 7.90 -11.08 7.91
C ASP A 75 8.88 -12.24 7.62
N PRO A 76 8.72 -12.97 6.50
CA PRO A 76 9.70 -13.98 6.13
C PRO A 76 11.05 -13.31 5.85
N PRO A 77 12.16 -14.07 5.90
CA PRO A 77 13.48 -13.55 5.53
C PRO A 77 13.48 -12.88 4.16
N ASP A 78 14.32 -11.87 4.00
CA ASP A 78 14.43 -11.10 2.76
C ASP A 78 14.86 -11.99 1.59
N LYS A 79 14.14 -11.88 0.47
CA LYS A 79 14.54 -12.48 -0.81
C LYS A 79 15.29 -11.44 -1.64
N LEU A 80 16.62 -11.57 -1.71
CA LEU A 80 17.45 -10.57 -2.36
C LEU A 80 17.64 -10.79 -3.87
N SER A 81 17.17 -11.92 -4.41
CA SER A 81 17.24 -12.18 -5.86
C SER A 81 15.91 -11.90 -6.56
N SER A 82 15.97 -11.24 -7.71
CA SER A 82 14.84 -11.00 -8.61
C SER A 82 14.38 -12.28 -9.32
N LYS A 83 13.25 -12.21 -10.06
CA LYS A 83 12.75 -13.34 -10.87
C LYS A 83 13.73 -13.82 -11.95
N ASP A 84 14.59 -12.94 -12.46
CA ASP A 84 15.63 -13.27 -13.45
C ASP A 84 16.99 -13.63 -12.80
N GLY A 85 17.03 -13.77 -11.47
CA GLY A 85 18.21 -14.24 -10.72
C GLY A 85 19.27 -13.17 -10.46
N LYS A 86 18.93 -11.88 -10.58
CA LYS A 86 19.83 -10.78 -10.24
C LYS A 86 19.70 -10.41 -8.77
N GLU A 87 20.82 -10.12 -8.14
CA GLU A 87 20.85 -9.67 -6.76
C GLU A 87 20.39 -8.22 -6.62
N ALA A 88 19.70 -7.93 -5.52
CA ALA A 88 19.21 -6.60 -5.20
C ALA A 88 20.40 -5.63 -5.04
N ASN A 89 20.32 -4.50 -5.73
CA ASN A 89 21.31 -3.42 -5.70
C ASN A 89 20.69 -2.10 -5.23
N LEU A 90 19.41 -2.11 -4.89
CA LEU A 90 18.67 -0.97 -4.37
C LEU A 90 17.75 -1.41 -3.25
N LYS A 91 17.89 -0.76 -2.08
CA LYS A 91 17.03 -0.92 -0.92
C LYS A 91 16.34 0.41 -0.60
N ILE A 92 15.01 0.44 -0.62
CA ILE A 92 14.22 1.63 -0.27
C ILE A 92 13.38 1.31 0.95
N THR A 93 13.36 2.19 1.94
CA THR A 93 12.47 2.07 3.10
C THR A 93 11.53 3.26 3.15
N SER A 94 10.25 3.00 3.39
CA SER A 94 9.24 4.03 3.64
C SER A 94 8.65 3.88 5.03
N TRP A 95 8.44 4.99 5.74
CA TRP A 95 7.85 4.98 7.07
C TRP A 95 7.05 6.26 7.36
N ASN A 96 5.74 6.14 7.60
CA ASN A 96 5.01 7.21 8.28
C ASN A 96 5.47 7.27 9.74
N VAL A 97 6.09 8.39 10.12
CA VAL A 97 6.73 8.54 11.44
C VAL A 97 5.83 9.15 12.51
N ASP A 98 4.61 9.58 12.15
CA ASP A 98 3.66 10.24 13.06
C ASP A 98 4.33 11.31 13.95
N GLY A 99 5.05 12.22 13.31
CA GLY A 99 5.84 13.26 13.97
C GLY A 99 7.31 12.89 14.16
N LEU A 100 8.15 13.51 13.31
CA LEU A 100 9.58 13.27 13.21
C LEU A 100 10.32 13.38 14.55
N ARG A 101 10.06 14.45 15.32
CA ARG A 101 10.72 14.67 16.62
C ARG A 101 10.38 13.57 17.63
N ALA A 102 9.14 13.09 17.63
CA ALA A 102 8.73 12.02 18.54
C ALA A 102 9.35 10.69 18.14
N TRP A 103 9.36 10.39 16.83
CA TRP A 103 9.99 9.20 16.27
C TRP A 103 11.51 9.15 16.53
N VAL A 104 12.24 10.26 16.35
CA VAL A 104 13.67 10.34 16.69
C VAL A 104 13.89 10.05 18.17
N LYS A 105 13.11 10.66 19.07
CA LYS A 105 13.20 10.40 20.53
C LYS A 105 12.90 8.94 20.89
N LYS A 106 12.03 8.29 20.13
CA LYS A 106 11.69 6.86 20.28
C LYS A 106 12.69 5.92 19.58
N LYS A 107 13.89 6.41 19.23
CA LYS A 107 14.97 5.61 18.64
C LYS A 107 14.70 5.08 17.23
N GLY A 108 13.87 5.79 16.46
CA GLY A 108 13.63 5.43 15.06
C GLY A 108 14.89 5.47 14.18
N LEU A 109 15.83 6.37 14.45
CA LEU A 109 17.10 6.44 13.72
C LEU A 109 18.02 5.25 13.99
N ASP A 110 18.01 4.69 15.20
CA ASP A 110 18.77 3.49 15.54
C ASP A 110 18.30 2.32 14.66
N TRP A 111 16.98 2.18 14.47
CA TRP A 111 16.41 1.18 13.55
C TRP A 111 16.77 1.46 12.08
N VAL A 112 16.78 2.71 11.64
CA VAL A 112 17.20 3.07 10.27
C VAL A 112 18.67 2.72 10.03
N SER A 113 19.53 2.89 11.04
CA SER A 113 20.95 2.50 10.96
C SER A 113 21.10 0.98 10.79
N GLU A 114 20.29 0.20 11.51
CA GLU A 114 20.26 -1.27 11.37
C GLU A 114 19.71 -1.72 10.01
N GLU A 115 18.64 -1.08 9.53
CA GLU A 115 18.02 -1.41 8.23
C GLU A 115 18.90 -0.96 7.05
N ALA A 116 19.66 0.12 7.21
CA ALA A 116 20.61 0.68 6.23
C ALA A 116 20.09 0.83 4.77
N PRO A 117 18.87 1.34 4.52
CA PRO A 117 18.37 1.54 3.15
C PRO A 117 19.21 2.54 2.35
N ASP A 118 19.19 2.46 1.03
CA ASP A 118 19.84 3.44 0.14
C ASP A 118 19.02 4.72 0.01
N VAL A 119 17.70 4.59 0.12
CA VAL A 119 16.78 5.72 0.21
C VAL A 119 15.78 5.49 1.35
N LEU A 120 15.63 6.49 2.21
CA LEU A 120 14.65 6.55 3.28
C LEU A 120 13.59 7.61 2.96
N CYS A 121 12.33 7.19 2.89
CA CYS A 121 11.18 8.05 2.67
C CYS A 121 10.36 8.14 3.97
N LEU A 122 10.13 9.36 4.45
CA LEU A 122 9.36 9.59 5.67
C LEU A 122 8.08 10.36 5.36
N GLN A 123 6.99 9.96 6.01
CA GLN A 123 5.69 10.64 5.92
C GLN A 123 5.22 11.14 7.27
N GLU A 124 4.34 12.15 7.25
CA GLU A 124 3.75 12.77 8.43
C GLU A 124 4.80 13.31 9.42
N THR A 125 5.79 14.05 8.89
CA THR A 125 6.91 14.57 9.69
C THR A 125 6.47 15.59 10.75
N LYS A 126 5.38 16.34 10.52
CA LYS A 126 4.82 17.36 11.44
C LYS A 126 5.89 18.34 11.96
N CYS A 127 6.83 18.71 11.08
CA CYS A 127 8.03 19.44 11.46
C CYS A 127 8.37 20.52 10.43
N ALA A 128 8.48 21.77 10.88
CA ALA A 128 9.06 22.85 10.11
C ALA A 128 10.56 22.59 9.87
N GLU A 129 11.11 23.06 8.75
CA GLU A 129 12.54 22.93 8.45
C GLU A 129 13.45 23.47 9.57
N LYS A 130 13.08 24.62 10.15
CA LYS A 130 13.82 25.25 11.27
C LYS A 130 13.83 24.42 12.55
N ASP A 131 12.88 23.49 12.71
CA ASP A 131 12.70 22.68 13.92
C ASP A 131 13.14 21.22 13.73
N LEU A 132 13.80 20.91 12.60
CA LEU A 132 14.30 19.58 12.32
C LEU A 132 15.35 19.14 13.37
N PRO A 133 15.27 17.90 13.90
CA PRO A 133 16.27 17.39 14.83
C PRO A 133 17.68 17.38 14.22
N LYS A 134 18.69 17.71 15.03
CA LYS A 134 20.10 17.60 14.63
C LYS A 134 20.47 16.16 14.27
N ASP A 135 19.93 15.19 15.00
CA ASP A 135 20.24 13.76 14.82
C ASP A 135 19.93 13.26 13.39
N ILE A 136 18.88 13.78 12.74
CA ILE A 136 18.54 13.39 11.36
C ILE A 136 19.14 14.32 10.32
N THR A 137 19.31 15.61 10.62
CA THR A 137 19.89 16.57 9.66
C THR A 137 21.40 16.38 9.50
N SER A 138 22.08 15.95 10.56
CA SER A 138 23.51 15.64 10.59
C SER A 138 23.83 14.15 10.38
N LEU A 139 22.88 13.37 9.81
CA LEU A 139 23.10 11.96 9.50
C LEU A 139 24.01 11.83 8.27
N ASP A 140 25.28 11.46 8.48
CA ASP A 140 26.32 11.45 7.45
C ASP A 140 26.10 10.35 6.40
N GLU A 141 25.44 9.26 6.78
CA GLU A 141 25.11 8.15 5.88
C GLU A 141 24.18 8.56 4.74
N TYR A 142 23.40 9.64 4.92
CA TYR A 142 22.48 10.18 3.92
C TYR A 142 22.81 11.63 3.61
N PRO A 143 23.83 11.91 2.79
CA PRO A 143 24.27 13.27 2.51
C PRO A 143 23.21 14.12 1.80
N HIS A 144 22.27 13.50 1.08
CA HIS A 144 21.23 14.19 0.33
C HIS A 144 19.88 14.10 1.06
N LYS A 145 19.36 15.22 1.56
CA LYS A 145 18.15 15.26 2.37
C LYS A 145 17.19 16.31 1.83
N TYR A 146 15.95 15.92 1.59
CA TYR A 146 14.90 16.75 1.00
C TYR A 146 13.67 16.74 1.89
N TRP A 147 13.06 17.90 2.09
CA TRP A 147 11.93 18.10 2.99
C TRP A 147 10.82 18.84 2.25
N ALA A 148 9.59 18.40 2.42
CA ALA A 148 8.40 19.14 2.00
C ALA A 148 7.52 19.33 3.24
N THR A 149 7.21 20.57 3.56
CA THR A 149 6.40 20.92 4.74
C THR A 149 5.16 21.68 4.31
N ALA A 150 4.05 21.56 5.04
CA ALA A 150 2.86 22.35 4.77
C ALA A 150 3.14 23.85 4.99
N GLU A 151 2.69 24.71 4.06
CA GLU A 151 2.98 26.14 4.04
C GLU A 151 2.38 26.86 5.26
N ASP A 152 1.10 26.61 5.54
CA ASP A 152 0.32 27.33 6.56
C ASP A 152 0.31 26.64 7.93
N ASN A 153 0.78 25.39 8.01
CA ASN A 153 0.75 24.61 9.25
C ASN A 153 1.89 23.59 9.32
N ALA A 154 3.07 24.05 9.74
CA ALA A 154 4.25 23.20 9.84
C ALA A 154 4.14 22.07 10.89
N GLY A 155 3.09 22.05 11.73
CA GLY A 155 2.79 20.95 12.66
C GLY A 155 1.90 19.86 12.05
N TYR A 156 1.58 19.95 10.76
CA TYR A 156 0.66 19.07 10.04
C TYR A 156 1.32 18.52 8.78
N SER A 157 1.01 17.27 8.42
CA SER A 157 1.52 16.61 7.22
C SER A 157 3.06 16.59 7.19
N GLY A 158 3.65 16.81 6.02
CA GLY A 158 5.07 16.87 5.77
C GLY A 158 5.66 15.53 5.37
N VAL A 159 6.54 15.54 4.37
CA VAL A 159 7.28 14.37 3.90
C VAL A 159 8.77 14.68 3.80
N ALA A 160 9.59 13.63 3.83
CA ALA A 160 11.02 13.74 3.64
C ALA A 160 11.56 12.60 2.78
N MET A 161 12.68 12.87 2.10
CA MET A 161 13.45 11.85 1.39
C MET A 161 14.93 12.04 1.69
N LEU A 162 15.57 10.99 2.19
CA LEU A 162 16.99 10.95 2.52
C LEU A 162 17.67 9.89 1.64
N CYS A 163 18.68 10.29 0.88
CA CYS A 163 19.33 9.44 -0.12
C CYS A 163 20.84 9.34 0.15
N LYS A 164 21.40 8.14 -0.04
CA LYS A 164 22.85 7.94 -0.10
C LYS A 164 23.47 8.51 -1.37
N THR A 165 22.76 8.41 -2.48
CA THR A 165 23.17 8.93 -3.81
C THR A 165 22.33 10.13 -4.20
N GLU A 166 22.96 11.14 -4.82
CA GLU A 166 22.26 12.34 -5.28
C GLU A 166 21.28 12.02 -6.42
N PRO A 167 19.99 12.39 -6.29
CA PRO A 167 19.06 12.39 -7.41
C PRO A 167 19.49 13.39 -8.48
N ILE A 168 19.19 13.07 -9.75
CA ILE A 168 19.37 13.98 -10.89
C ILE A 168 18.57 15.27 -10.69
N LYS A 169 17.34 15.11 -10.18
CA LYS A 169 16.42 16.22 -9.94
C LYS A 169 15.47 15.85 -8.81
N VAL A 170 15.11 16.86 -8.01
CA VAL A 170 14.05 16.74 -6.99
C VAL A 170 12.98 17.79 -7.26
N THR A 171 11.71 17.39 -7.21
CA THR A 171 10.55 18.27 -7.32
C THR A 171 9.58 18.02 -6.18
N TYR A 172 8.85 19.07 -5.80
CA TYR A 172 7.89 19.06 -4.70
C TYR A 172 6.48 19.26 -5.25
N GLY A 173 5.52 18.53 -4.68
CA GLY A 173 4.14 18.55 -5.16
C GLY A 173 3.94 17.84 -6.49
N ILE A 174 2.75 18.04 -7.07
CA ILE A 174 2.27 17.38 -8.30
C ILE A 174 1.95 18.38 -9.42
N GLY A 175 2.27 19.66 -9.21
CA GLY A 175 2.06 20.73 -10.19
C GLY A 175 0.63 21.29 -10.18
N LYS A 176 -0.08 21.16 -9.05
CA LYS A 176 -1.44 21.65 -8.84
C LYS A 176 -1.49 22.42 -7.52
N GLU A 177 -1.71 23.73 -7.61
CA GLU A 177 -1.67 24.62 -6.44
C GLU A 177 -2.60 24.18 -5.29
N GLU A 178 -3.78 23.62 -5.61
CA GLU A 178 -4.74 23.12 -4.62
C GLU A 178 -4.25 21.88 -3.84
N HIS A 179 -3.28 21.16 -4.38
CA HIS A 179 -2.71 19.92 -3.81
C HIS A 179 -1.34 20.18 -3.16
N ASP A 180 -0.62 21.22 -3.59
CA ASP A 180 0.80 21.37 -3.27
C ASP A 180 1.09 22.17 -1.99
N LYS A 181 0.05 22.68 -1.29
CA LYS A 181 0.19 23.48 -0.06
C LYS A 181 0.44 22.66 1.20
N GLU A 182 0.14 21.37 1.17
CA GLU A 182 0.17 20.50 2.36
C GLU A 182 1.49 19.70 2.49
N GLY A 183 2.50 19.93 1.64
CA GLY A 183 3.81 19.28 1.74
C GLY A 183 3.73 17.75 1.69
N ARG A 184 3.00 17.21 0.71
CA ARG A 184 2.62 15.78 0.67
C ARG A 184 3.45 14.91 -0.25
N VAL A 185 4.16 15.49 -1.21
CA VAL A 185 4.83 14.73 -2.27
C VAL A 185 6.24 15.26 -2.50
N ILE A 186 7.21 14.34 -2.53
CA ILE A 186 8.55 14.56 -3.09
C ILE A 186 8.75 13.55 -4.21
N THR A 187 9.20 14.04 -5.36
CA THR A 187 9.62 13.21 -6.50
C THR A 187 11.10 13.42 -6.73
N ALA A 188 11.86 12.33 -6.69
CA ALA A 188 13.28 12.29 -7.01
C ALA A 188 13.50 11.50 -8.30
N GLU A 189 14.23 12.09 -9.24
CA GLU A 189 14.65 11.45 -10.48
C GLU A 189 16.02 10.80 -10.31
N PHE A 190 16.12 9.51 -10.57
CA PHE A 190 17.38 8.77 -10.68
C PHE A 190 17.64 8.38 -12.15
N PRO A 191 18.83 7.85 -12.49
CA PRO A 191 19.15 7.46 -13.86
C PRO A 191 18.10 6.53 -14.48
N ASP A 192 17.72 5.48 -13.77
CA ASP A 192 16.87 4.40 -14.31
C ASP A 192 15.40 4.48 -13.89
N TYR A 193 15.05 5.31 -12.90
CA TYR A 193 13.71 5.36 -12.34
C TYR A 193 13.37 6.70 -11.67
N PHE A 194 12.08 6.96 -11.47
CA PHE A 194 11.59 7.98 -10.52
C PHE A 194 11.24 7.33 -9.18
N LEU A 195 11.55 8.00 -8.08
CA LEU A 195 11.01 7.69 -6.76
C LEU A 195 10.07 8.80 -6.30
N VAL A 196 8.82 8.44 -6.01
CA VAL A 196 7.81 9.33 -5.46
C VAL A 196 7.48 8.86 -4.05
N THR A 197 7.66 9.72 -3.05
CA THR A 197 7.11 9.49 -1.70
C THR A 197 5.89 10.37 -1.51
N ALA A 198 4.81 9.78 -1.01
CA ALA A 198 3.55 10.49 -0.78
C ALA A 198 2.96 10.23 0.60
N TYR A 199 2.40 11.29 1.19
CA TYR A 199 1.44 11.21 2.29
C TYR A 199 0.08 11.64 1.78
N VAL A 200 -0.74 10.67 1.34
CA VAL A 200 -2.04 10.95 0.70
C VAL A 200 -3.02 11.56 1.71
N PRO A 201 -3.86 12.54 1.34
CA PRO A 201 -4.84 13.12 2.24
C PRO A 201 -5.79 12.08 2.84
N ASN A 202 -5.92 12.06 4.16
CA ASN A 202 -6.96 11.28 4.82
C ASN A 202 -8.35 11.87 4.51
N ALA A 203 -9.36 11.02 4.24
CA ALA A 203 -10.73 11.47 4.00
C ALA A 203 -11.41 12.13 5.23
N GLY A 204 -10.79 12.02 6.40
CA GLY A 204 -11.19 12.71 7.63
C GLY A 204 -12.29 11.98 8.39
N LYS A 205 -12.38 12.26 9.70
CA LYS A 205 -13.46 11.76 10.55
C LYS A 205 -14.81 12.25 10.01
N GLY A 206 -15.76 11.33 9.85
CA GLY A 206 -17.06 11.68 9.25
C GLY A 206 -16.99 11.97 7.74
N LEU A 207 -15.89 11.63 7.08
CA LEU A 207 -15.68 11.76 5.62
C LEU A 207 -15.72 13.20 5.12
N VAL A 208 -15.40 14.17 5.98
CA VAL A 208 -15.45 15.61 5.69
C VAL A 208 -14.52 16.06 4.55
N ARG A 209 -13.50 15.26 4.20
CA ARG A 209 -12.57 15.52 3.10
C ARG A 209 -12.64 14.49 1.99
N LEU A 210 -13.66 13.62 1.96
CA LEU A 210 -13.75 12.56 0.95
C LEU A 210 -13.83 13.12 -0.47
N ASP A 211 -14.55 14.22 -0.69
CA ASP A 211 -14.62 14.84 -2.02
C ASP A 211 -13.26 15.39 -2.48
N TYR A 212 -12.52 16.05 -1.58
CA TYR A 212 -11.14 16.47 -1.85
C TYR A 212 -10.21 15.28 -2.09
N ARG A 213 -10.35 14.20 -1.32
CA ARG A 213 -9.58 12.97 -1.52
C ARG A 213 -9.79 12.38 -2.92
N LYS A 214 -11.02 12.41 -3.44
CA LYS A 214 -11.30 11.91 -4.80
C LYS A 214 -10.60 12.74 -5.89
N THR A 215 -10.66 14.07 -5.78
CA THR A 215 -9.98 14.95 -6.76
C THR A 215 -8.47 14.82 -6.66
N TRP A 216 -7.93 14.65 -5.45
CA TRP A 216 -6.53 14.30 -5.22
C TRP A 216 -6.16 12.99 -5.93
N ASP A 217 -6.93 11.91 -5.75
CA ASP A 217 -6.61 10.60 -6.33
C ASP A 217 -6.56 10.65 -7.87
N GLU A 218 -7.49 11.37 -8.51
CA GLU A 218 -7.52 11.54 -9.96
C GLU A 218 -6.31 12.31 -10.49
N ASP A 219 -6.02 13.47 -9.90
CA ASP A 219 -4.88 14.30 -10.31
C ASP A 219 -3.54 13.62 -10.01
N PHE A 220 -3.43 12.93 -8.88
CA PHE A 220 -2.21 12.22 -8.49
C PHE A 220 -1.92 11.04 -9.41
N GLN A 221 -2.94 10.25 -9.77
CA GLN A 221 -2.79 9.18 -10.76
C GLN A 221 -2.34 9.72 -12.13
N ALA A 222 -2.89 10.85 -12.57
CA ALA A 222 -2.48 11.49 -13.82
C ALA A 222 -1.02 11.97 -13.77
N TYR A 223 -0.60 12.57 -12.65
CA TYR A 223 0.79 12.97 -12.40
C TYR A 223 1.75 11.79 -12.49
N LEU A 224 1.47 10.70 -11.77
CA LEU A 224 2.29 9.48 -11.78
C LEU A 224 2.38 8.88 -13.20
N SER A 225 1.26 8.83 -13.91
CA SER A 225 1.24 8.31 -15.30
C SER A 225 2.07 9.17 -16.25
N GLY A 226 2.15 10.48 -16.03
CA GLY A 226 3.02 11.38 -16.79
C GLY A 226 4.52 11.17 -16.51
N LEU A 227 4.88 10.80 -15.28
CA LEU A 227 6.25 10.39 -14.95
C LEU A 227 6.60 9.04 -15.58
N ASP A 228 5.69 8.07 -15.50
CA ASP A 228 5.91 6.70 -15.99
C ASP A 228 6.15 6.63 -17.51
N GLN A 229 5.59 7.59 -18.26
CA GLN A 229 5.86 7.75 -19.69
C GLN A 229 7.32 8.10 -20.01
N GLN A 230 8.07 8.63 -19.05
CA GLN A 230 9.46 9.07 -19.23
C GLN A 230 10.44 8.02 -18.71
N LYS A 231 10.21 7.53 -17.48
CA LYS A 231 10.98 6.46 -16.83
C LYS A 231 10.07 5.66 -15.92
N PRO A 232 10.34 4.37 -15.69
CA PRO A 232 9.64 3.60 -14.67
C PRO A 232 9.68 4.31 -13.32
N LEU A 233 8.62 4.20 -12.53
CA LEU A 233 8.51 4.83 -11.23
C LEU A 233 8.26 3.84 -10.10
N VAL A 234 8.72 4.24 -8.93
CA VAL A 234 8.45 3.66 -7.63
C VAL A 234 7.66 4.69 -6.84
N LEU A 235 6.39 4.43 -6.55
CA LEU A 235 5.61 5.17 -5.57
C LEU A 235 5.71 4.47 -4.21
N CYS A 236 5.98 5.23 -3.16
CA CYS A 236 5.95 4.73 -1.79
C CYS A 236 5.29 5.70 -0.80
N GLY A 237 4.91 5.19 0.36
CA GLY A 237 4.38 5.98 1.47
C GLY A 237 3.00 5.54 1.94
N ASP A 238 2.44 6.33 2.84
CA ASP A 238 1.09 6.16 3.38
C ASP A 238 0.06 6.71 2.37
N LEU A 239 -0.61 5.77 1.70
CA LEU A 239 -1.62 6.06 0.69
C LEU A 239 -3.03 6.19 1.28
N ASN A 240 -3.17 6.11 2.61
CA ASN A 240 -4.40 6.31 3.36
C ASN A 240 -5.59 5.51 2.79
N VAL A 241 -5.34 4.28 2.35
CA VAL A 241 -6.37 3.34 1.87
C VAL A 241 -5.92 1.91 2.12
N ALA A 242 -6.81 1.07 2.66
CA ALA A 242 -6.70 -0.39 2.59
C ALA A 242 -7.44 -0.87 1.34
N HIS A 243 -6.73 -1.44 0.37
CA HIS A 243 -7.29 -1.73 -0.95
C HIS A 243 -8.42 -2.77 -0.93
N GLN A 244 -8.17 -3.93 -0.32
CA GLN A 244 -9.09 -5.07 -0.27
C GLN A 244 -9.42 -5.47 1.16
N GLU A 245 -10.43 -6.33 1.33
CA GLU A 245 -10.83 -6.81 2.68
C GLU A 245 -9.70 -7.55 3.41
N ILE A 246 -8.71 -8.10 2.69
CA ILE A 246 -7.51 -8.72 3.26
C ILE A 246 -6.53 -7.69 3.87
N ASP A 247 -6.63 -6.43 3.48
CA ASP A 247 -5.71 -5.34 3.88
C ASP A 247 -6.09 -4.69 5.21
N LEU A 248 -7.13 -5.15 5.90
CA LEU A 248 -7.48 -4.66 7.24
C LEU A 248 -8.17 -5.73 8.08
N LYS A 249 -8.06 -5.64 9.41
CA LYS A 249 -8.63 -6.66 10.30
C LYS A 249 -10.16 -6.68 10.32
N ASN A 250 -10.79 -5.50 10.20
CA ASN A 250 -12.22 -5.30 10.42
C ASN A 250 -12.92 -4.67 9.20
N PRO A 251 -12.94 -5.32 8.02
CA PRO A 251 -13.51 -4.73 6.79
C PRO A 251 -14.99 -4.35 6.94
N LYS A 252 -15.80 -5.22 7.56
CA LYS A 252 -17.26 -5.03 7.70
C LYS A 252 -17.62 -3.74 8.45
N GLY A 253 -16.89 -3.43 9.52
CA GLY A 253 -17.14 -2.26 10.36
C GLY A 253 -16.60 -0.95 9.79
N ASN A 254 -15.71 -1.01 8.78
CA ASN A 254 -14.97 0.14 8.29
C ASN A 254 -15.38 0.62 6.90
N LYS A 255 -16.35 -0.01 6.22
CA LYS A 255 -16.80 0.39 4.86
C LYS A 255 -17.30 1.83 4.73
N LYS A 256 -17.56 2.52 5.85
CA LYS A 256 -17.99 3.92 5.92
C LYS A 256 -17.01 4.82 6.69
N ASN A 257 -15.79 4.34 6.95
CA ASN A 257 -14.73 5.07 7.61
C ASN A 257 -13.64 5.42 6.58
N ALA A 258 -12.93 6.52 6.82
CA ALA A 258 -11.77 6.90 6.03
C ALA A 258 -10.75 5.76 5.97
N GLY A 259 -10.15 5.56 4.80
CA GLY A 259 -9.24 4.47 4.50
C GLY A 259 -9.89 3.18 4.02
N PHE A 260 -11.22 3.04 4.05
CA PHE A 260 -11.92 1.86 3.50
C PHE A 260 -13.28 2.17 2.86
N THR A 261 -13.50 3.43 2.46
CA THR A 261 -14.69 3.76 1.66
C THR A 261 -14.61 3.13 0.27
N PRO A 262 -15.75 2.85 -0.40
CA PRO A 262 -15.74 2.41 -1.79
C PRO A 262 -14.96 3.35 -2.71
N GLN A 263 -15.04 4.66 -2.48
CA GLN A 263 -14.42 5.69 -3.31
C GLN A 263 -12.90 5.69 -3.21
N GLU A 264 -12.33 5.59 -2.00
CA GLU A 264 -10.87 5.48 -1.81
C GLU A 264 -10.34 4.19 -2.44
N ARG A 265 -11.08 3.08 -2.30
CA ARG A 265 -10.70 1.78 -2.89
C ARG A 265 -10.77 1.81 -4.42
N GLU A 266 -11.80 2.44 -4.99
CA GLU A 266 -11.92 2.65 -6.44
C GLU A 266 -10.79 3.54 -6.98
N GLY A 267 -10.39 4.57 -6.22
CA GLY A 267 -9.21 5.40 -6.54
C GLY A 267 -7.94 4.56 -6.65
N PHE A 268 -7.74 3.64 -5.70
CA PHE A 268 -6.61 2.71 -5.74
C PHE A 268 -6.72 1.68 -6.89
N ASP A 269 -7.92 1.17 -7.19
CA ASP A 269 -8.15 0.31 -8.37
C ASP A 269 -7.77 1.04 -9.67
N LYS A 270 -8.15 2.31 -9.82
CA LYS A 270 -7.80 3.14 -10.98
C LYS A 270 -6.29 3.36 -11.08
N LEU A 271 -5.62 3.58 -9.96
CA LEU A 271 -4.15 3.66 -9.92
C LEU A 271 -3.53 2.38 -10.46
N LEU A 272 -3.89 1.20 -9.94
CA LEU A 272 -3.31 -0.06 -10.42
C LEU A 272 -3.65 -0.32 -11.90
N ALA A 273 -4.89 -0.03 -12.31
CA ALA A 273 -5.32 -0.19 -13.70
C ALA A 273 -4.56 0.72 -14.69
N ALA A 274 -3.89 1.77 -14.21
CA ALA A 274 -3.09 2.69 -15.03
C ALA A 274 -1.70 2.16 -15.40
N GLY A 275 -1.39 0.88 -15.14
CA GLY A 275 -0.10 0.27 -15.48
C GLY A 275 0.82 0.08 -14.27
N PHE A 276 0.30 0.23 -13.06
CA PHE A 276 1.04 0.04 -11.81
C PHE A 276 0.61 -1.24 -11.10
N PHE A 277 1.46 -1.75 -10.21
CA PHE A 277 1.13 -2.91 -9.38
C PHE A 277 1.59 -2.72 -7.92
N ASP A 278 0.83 -3.29 -7.00
CA ASP A 278 1.18 -3.39 -5.59
C ASP A 278 2.26 -4.46 -5.41
N SER A 279 3.47 -4.06 -5.01
CA SER A 279 4.60 -4.98 -4.92
C SER A 279 4.42 -6.05 -3.85
N PHE A 280 3.89 -5.71 -2.67
CA PHE A 280 3.64 -6.66 -1.60
C PHE A 280 2.58 -7.68 -2.02
N ARG A 281 1.44 -7.22 -2.52
CA ARG A 281 0.33 -8.11 -2.90
C ARG A 281 0.64 -8.93 -4.15
N THR A 282 1.56 -8.48 -5.00
CA THR A 282 2.07 -9.25 -6.13
C THR A 282 2.92 -10.45 -5.68
N LEU A 283 3.70 -10.29 -4.61
CA LEU A 283 4.54 -11.37 -4.06
C LEU A 283 3.79 -12.27 -3.07
N TYR A 284 2.87 -11.69 -2.31
CA TYR A 284 2.15 -12.32 -1.21
C TYR A 284 0.62 -12.13 -1.37
N PRO A 285 0.00 -12.64 -2.46
CA PRO A 285 -1.40 -12.36 -2.79
C PRO A 285 -2.37 -12.81 -1.69
N ASP A 286 -2.13 -13.99 -1.12
CA ASP A 286 -3.02 -14.60 -0.12
C ASP A 286 -2.58 -14.35 1.33
N GLN A 287 -1.51 -13.59 1.56
CA GLN A 287 -0.99 -13.34 2.91
C GLN A 287 -1.96 -12.46 3.71
N GLN A 288 -2.56 -13.06 4.73
CA GLN A 288 -3.47 -12.39 5.66
C GLN A 288 -2.70 -11.75 6.84
N TYR A 289 -3.36 -10.80 7.52
CA TYR A 289 -2.87 -10.16 8.75
C TYR A 289 -1.57 -9.34 8.65
N ALA A 290 -1.13 -9.06 7.42
CA ALA A 290 0.02 -8.22 7.11
C ALA A 290 -0.42 -6.75 7.01
N TYR A 291 -0.22 -6.02 8.09
CA TYR A 291 -0.66 -4.63 8.26
C TYR A 291 0.54 -3.72 8.52
N THR A 292 0.38 -2.43 8.25
CA THR A 292 1.42 -1.41 8.44
C THR A 292 1.02 -0.37 9.47
N PHE A 293 -0.27 -0.21 9.76
CA PHE A 293 -0.83 0.74 10.72
C PHE A 293 -1.68 0.05 11.78
N TRP A 294 -1.54 0.51 13.04
CA TRP A 294 -2.41 0.15 14.14
C TRP A 294 -2.64 1.35 15.05
N THR A 295 -3.90 1.73 15.25
CA THR A 295 -4.23 2.80 16.21
C THR A 295 -3.59 2.53 17.59
N TYR A 296 -3.05 3.57 18.22
CA TYR A 296 -2.56 3.47 19.60
C TYR A 296 -3.66 3.05 20.60
N MET A 297 -4.93 3.29 20.26
CA MET A 297 -6.06 2.97 21.14
C MET A 297 -6.22 1.46 21.34
N MET A 298 -6.65 1.08 22.56
CA MET A 298 -7.05 -0.30 22.90
C MET A 298 -5.98 -1.37 22.68
N GLY A 299 -4.71 -0.98 22.57
CA GLY A 299 -3.59 -1.89 22.32
C GLY A 299 -3.71 -2.63 20.99
N ALA A 300 -4.21 -1.97 19.93
CA ALA A 300 -4.54 -2.61 18.66
C ALA A 300 -3.34 -3.34 18.03
N ARG A 301 -2.13 -2.77 18.13
CA ARG A 301 -0.90 -3.39 17.62
C ARG A 301 -0.59 -4.76 18.25
N GLY A 302 -0.72 -4.87 19.58
CA GLY A 302 -0.51 -6.14 20.29
C GLY A 302 -1.57 -7.20 19.98
N LYS A 303 -2.74 -6.81 19.46
CA LYS A 303 -3.82 -7.71 19.01
C LYS A 303 -3.83 -7.92 17.49
N ASN A 304 -2.84 -7.35 16.79
CA ASN A 304 -2.77 -7.24 15.35
C ASN A 304 -4.10 -6.78 14.69
N VAL A 305 -4.78 -5.80 15.30
CA VAL A 305 -5.98 -5.16 14.74
C VAL A 305 -5.54 -3.95 13.91
N GLY A 306 -5.08 -4.22 12.69
CA GLY A 306 -4.43 -3.22 11.85
C GLY A 306 -5.02 -3.05 10.46
N TRP A 307 -4.36 -2.19 9.71
CA TRP A 307 -4.63 -1.81 8.33
C TRP A 307 -3.31 -1.78 7.57
N ARG A 308 -3.29 -2.15 6.29
CA ARG A 308 -2.18 -1.91 5.39
C ARG A 308 -2.48 -0.62 4.63
N LEU A 309 -1.80 0.45 5.02
CA LEU A 309 -1.97 1.79 4.45
C LEU A 309 -0.72 2.27 3.71
N ASP A 310 0.41 1.63 3.98
CA ASP A 310 1.71 1.96 3.42
C ASP A 310 2.05 0.96 2.30
N TYR A 311 2.47 1.49 1.15
CA TYR A 311 2.68 0.68 -0.06
C TYR A 311 3.99 1.01 -0.74
N PHE A 312 4.47 0.04 -1.52
CA PHE A 312 5.29 0.28 -2.70
C PHE A 312 4.47 -0.11 -3.93
N VAL A 313 4.07 0.88 -4.73
CA VAL A 313 3.35 0.73 -6.00
C VAL A 313 4.34 1.02 -7.13
N LEU A 314 4.51 0.05 -8.04
CA LEU A 314 5.58 0.06 -9.02
C LEU A 314 5.02 0.08 -10.44
N SER A 315 5.71 0.74 -11.37
CA SER A 315 5.45 0.57 -12.80
C SER A 315 5.60 -0.87 -13.21
N SER A 316 4.73 -1.36 -14.10
CA SER A 316 4.79 -2.73 -14.63
C SER A 316 6.15 -3.09 -15.24
N ALA A 317 6.88 -2.11 -15.77
CA ALA A 317 8.24 -2.29 -16.29
C ALA A 317 9.26 -2.80 -15.23
N LEU A 318 9.00 -2.56 -13.94
CA LEU A 318 9.86 -3.00 -12.83
C LEU A 318 9.50 -4.40 -12.30
N LEU A 319 8.51 -5.09 -12.89
CA LEU A 319 8.03 -6.37 -12.36
C LEU A 319 9.12 -7.46 -12.29
N LEU A 320 10.01 -7.53 -13.29
CA LEU A 320 11.13 -8.48 -13.28
C LEU A 320 12.28 -8.04 -12.37
N LYS A 321 12.30 -6.77 -11.97
CA LYS A 321 13.32 -6.16 -11.11
C LYS A 321 13.00 -6.29 -9.63
N LEU A 322 11.74 -6.61 -9.30
CA LEU A 322 11.29 -6.84 -7.94
C LEU A 322 11.92 -8.09 -7.33
N CYS A 323 12.67 -7.91 -6.24
CA CYS A 323 13.21 -9.00 -5.42
C CYS A 323 12.25 -9.31 -4.25
N ASP A 324 11.95 -8.30 -3.41
CA ASP A 324 11.03 -8.46 -2.29
C ASP A 324 10.36 -7.14 -1.89
N SER A 325 9.24 -7.25 -1.16
CA SER A 325 8.53 -6.14 -0.52
C SER A 325 8.12 -6.55 0.89
N LYS A 326 8.62 -5.82 1.88
CA LYS A 326 8.69 -6.23 3.29
C LYS A 326 7.84 -5.33 4.16
N ILE A 327 7.32 -5.90 5.25
CA ILE A 327 6.59 -5.18 6.30
C ILE A 327 7.31 -5.44 7.62
N ARG A 328 7.98 -4.41 8.15
CA ARG A 328 8.83 -4.51 9.34
C ARG A 328 8.01 -4.34 10.62
N GLY A 329 7.00 -5.20 10.81
CA GLY A 329 5.97 -5.08 11.86
C GLY A 329 6.47 -5.03 13.31
N LYS A 330 7.71 -5.47 13.58
CA LYS A 330 8.35 -5.43 14.90
C LYS A 330 8.99 -4.07 15.22
N ALA A 331 9.27 -3.23 14.22
CA ALA A 331 9.92 -1.93 14.41
C ALA A 331 8.97 -0.91 15.05
N MET A 332 9.37 -0.35 16.20
CA MET A 332 8.57 0.60 16.97
C MET A 332 9.00 2.04 16.69
N GLY A 333 8.15 3.00 17.03
CA GLY A 333 8.45 4.44 16.89
C GLY A 333 7.25 5.27 16.46
N SER A 334 6.37 4.64 15.67
CA SER A 334 5.13 5.20 15.13
C SER A 334 3.98 4.20 15.33
N ASP A 335 2.74 4.65 15.13
CA ASP A 335 1.58 3.76 14.93
C ASP A 335 1.62 3.05 13.58
N HIS A 336 2.49 3.51 12.68
CA HIS A 336 2.93 2.77 11.52
C HIS A 336 4.24 1.99 11.77
N CYS A 337 4.44 0.89 11.05
CA CYS A 337 5.73 0.24 10.90
C CYS A 337 6.35 0.58 9.53
N PRO A 338 7.68 0.50 9.39
CA PRO A 338 8.34 0.71 8.10
C PRO A 338 8.05 -0.44 7.14
N ILE A 339 8.03 -0.10 5.87
CA ILE A 339 8.03 -1.06 4.76
C ILE A 339 9.33 -0.92 3.97
N THR A 340 9.83 -2.02 3.40
CA THR A 340 11.11 -2.03 2.68
C THR A 340 10.98 -2.74 1.34
N LEU A 341 11.55 -2.15 0.29
CA LEU A 341 11.58 -2.67 -1.07
C LEU A 341 13.01 -3.06 -1.44
N HIS A 342 13.15 -4.21 -2.10
CA HIS A 342 14.39 -4.64 -2.74
C HIS A 342 14.20 -4.75 -4.26
N LEU A 343 15.04 -4.03 -5.00
CA LEU A 343 15.08 -4.07 -6.46
C LEU A 343 16.48 -4.45 -6.97
N ALA A 344 16.51 -5.15 -8.10
CA ALA A 344 17.71 -5.44 -8.88
C ALA A 344 17.70 -4.64 -10.20
N LEU A 345 17.93 -3.32 -10.11
CA LEU A 345 17.87 -2.38 -11.23
C LEU A 345 18.95 -2.63 -12.29
#